data_AF-A0A2K5PNR8-F1
#
_entry.id   AF-A0A2K5PNR8-F1
#
_cell.length_a   1.000
_cell.length_b   1.000
_cell.length_c   1.000
_cell.angle_alpha   90.00
_cell.angle_beta   90.00
_cell.angle_gamma   90.00
#
_symmetry.space_group_name_H-M   'P 1'
#
loop_
_entity.id
_entity.type
_entity.pdbx_description
1 polymer ?
#
loop_
_entity_poly.entity_id
_entity_poly.type
_entity_poly.pdbx_seq_one_letter_code
_entity_poly.pdbx_strand_id
1 'polypeptide(L)'
;MEGSLEGEAPAAALAAVLKHSSTLPPESAQVRGYDFNRGVDYRALLEAFGTTGFQATNFGRAVQQVNAMIEKKLEPLSQDEDQHADLTQSRRPLTGCTIFLGYTSNLISSGIRETIRYLVQHNMVDVLVTTAGGVEEDLIKCLAPTYLGEFSLRGKELRENGINRIGNLLVPNNNYCKFEDWLMPILDQMVLEQNTEGVKWTPSKMIARLGKEINSPESVYYWAQKNHIPVFSPALTDGSLGDMIFFHSYKNPGLVLDIVEDLRLINTQAIFAKCTGMIILGGGVVKHHIANANLMRNGANYAVYINTAQEFDGSDSGARPDEAVSWGKIRMDAQPVKVYADASLVFPLLVAETFAQKVDAFMPEKNED
;
A
#
# COMPACT_ATOMS: atom_id res chain seq x y z
N MET A 1 33.46 -50.55 -52.39
CA MET A 1 34.06 -49.73 -51.32
C MET A 1 33.16 -48.52 -51.14
N GLU A 2 32.09 -48.70 -50.38
CA GLU A 2 31.18 -47.61 -49.99
C GLU A 2 31.79 -46.96 -48.74
N GLY A 3 32.49 -45.85 -48.95
CA GLY A 3 32.93 -44.99 -47.84
C GLY A 3 31.79 -44.08 -47.47
N SER A 4 31.19 -44.32 -46.30
CA SER A 4 30.21 -43.42 -45.69
C SER A 4 30.85 -42.04 -45.47
N LEU A 5 30.41 -41.05 -46.24
CA LEU A 5 30.60 -39.64 -45.90
C LEU A 5 29.72 -39.34 -44.68
N GLU A 6 30.23 -39.59 -43.48
CA GLU A 6 29.65 -39.06 -42.26
C GLU A 6 29.69 -37.52 -42.35
N GLY A 7 28.52 -36.89 -42.50
CA GLY A 7 28.43 -35.44 -42.61
C GLY A 7 28.86 -34.79 -41.31
N GLU A 8 30.02 -34.12 -41.32
CA GLU A 8 30.48 -33.33 -40.17
C GLU A 8 29.50 -32.19 -39.89
N ALA A 9 29.18 -31.97 -38.60
CA ALA A 9 28.33 -30.88 -38.18
C ALA A 9 28.99 -29.52 -38.52
N PRO A 10 28.22 -28.49 -38.95
CA PRO A 10 28.80 -27.20 -39.35
C PRO A 10 29.64 -26.57 -38.23
N ALA A 11 30.93 -26.37 -38.46
CA ALA A 11 31.88 -25.88 -37.46
C ALA A 11 31.47 -24.54 -36.82
N ALA A 12 30.87 -23.63 -37.61
CA ALA A 12 30.36 -22.36 -37.10
C ALA A 12 29.20 -22.55 -36.11
N ALA A 13 28.33 -23.55 -36.33
CA ALA A 13 27.25 -23.89 -35.42
C ALA A 13 27.80 -24.50 -34.12
N LEU A 14 28.81 -25.38 -34.22
CA LEU A 14 29.50 -25.94 -33.05
C LEU A 14 30.15 -24.84 -32.20
N ALA A 15 30.89 -23.93 -32.81
CA ALA A 15 31.55 -22.83 -32.10
C ALA A 15 30.55 -21.88 -31.43
N ALA A 16 29.39 -21.64 -32.06
CA ALA A 16 28.34 -20.80 -31.52
C ALA A 16 27.63 -21.46 -30.32
N VAL A 17 27.28 -22.74 -30.43
CA VAL A 17 26.48 -23.46 -29.43
C VAL A 17 27.33 -23.96 -28.26
N LEU A 18 28.57 -24.37 -28.51
CA LEU A 18 29.47 -24.95 -27.50
C LEU A 18 30.49 -23.95 -26.96
N LYS A 19 30.12 -22.66 -26.93
CA LYS A 19 30.98 -21.62 -26.37
C LYS A 19 31.21 -21.89 -24.88
N HIS A 20 32.49 -21.96 -24.48
CA HIS A 20 32.85 -22.09 -23.07
C HIS A 20 32.45 -20.85 -22.25
N SER A 21 31.88 -21.07 -21.08
CA SER A 21 31.49 -20.03 -20.13
C SER A 21 32.64 -19.66 -19.19
N SER A 22 32.63 -18.42 -18.71
CA SER A 22 33.42 -18.01 -17.54
C SER A 22 32.82 -18.60 -16.25
N THR A 23 33.60 -18.63 -15.17
CA THR A 23 33.12 -19.01 -13.84
C THR A 23 32.27 -17.89 -13.23
N LEU A 24 31.17 -18.24 -12.56
CA LEU A 24 30.34 -17.29 -11.81
C LEU A 24 30.97 -16.94 -10.44
N PRO A 25 30.65 -15.77 -9.85
CA PRO A 25 31.09 -15.42 -8.49
C PRO A 25 30.66 -16.46 -7.43
N PRO A 26 31.46 -16.72 -6.38
CA PRO A 26 31.17 -17.75 -5.38
C PRO A 26 29.89 -17.50 -4.56
N GLU A 27 29.46 -16.24 -4.43
CA GLU A 27 28.22 -15.81 -3.78
C GLU A 27 26.96 -16.01 -4.64
N SER A 28 27.10 -16.49 -5.88
CA SER A 28 25.97 -16.72 -6.78
C SER A 28 25.03 -17.79 -6.21
N ALA A 29 23.80 -17.40 -5.91
CA ALA A 29 22.78 -18.34 -5.44
C ALA A 29 22.38 -19.31 -6.56
N GLN A 30 22.36 -20.61 -6.26
CA GLN A 30 21.85 -21.62 -7.17
C GLN A 30 20.32 -21.61 -7.16
N VAL A 31 19.72 -21.82 -8.34
CA VAL A 31 18.27 -21.98 -8.46
C VAL A 31 17.88 -23.32 -7.84
N ARG A 32 17.03 -23.28 -6.82
CA ARG A 32 16.47 -24.46 -6.16
C ARG A 32 15.12 -24.11 -5.53
N GLY A 33 14.07 -24.81 -5.97
CA GLY A 33 12.74 -24.71 -5.36
C GLY A 33 12.61 -25.52 -4.07
N TYR A 34 11.47 -25.38 -3.41
CA TYR A 34 11.12 -26.19 -2.25
C TYR A 34 10.92 -27.67 -2.64
N ASP A 35 11.44 -28.58 -1.82
CA ASP A 35 11.32 -30.02 -2.03
C ASP A 35 10.18 -30.59 -1.17
N PHE A 36 9.05 -30.92 -1.81
CA PHE A 36 7.87 -31.47 -1.13
C PHE A 36 8.07 -32.89 -0.57
N ASN A 37 9.18 -33.58 -0.87
CA ASN A 37 9.54 -34.80 -0.15
C ASN A 37 9.82 -34.52 1.34
N ARG A 38 10.05 -33.25 1.72
CA ARG A 38 10.20 -32.78 3.10
C ARG A 38 8.87 -32.57 3.83
N GLY A 39 7.73 -32.81 3.18
CA GLY A 39 6.39 -32.53 3.71
C GLY A 39 5.88 -31.15 3.32
N VAL A 40 4.90 -30.64 4.07
CA VAL A 40 4.30 -29.32 3.85
C VAL A 40 4.68 -28.40 5.01
N ASP A 41 5.66 -27.55 4.77
CA ASP A 41 6.06 -26.45 5.66
C ASP A 41 5.95 -25.14 4.89
N TYR A 42 4.94 -24.33 5.22
CA TYR A 42 4.67 -23.08 4.52
C TYR A 42 5.78 -22.03 4.70
N ARG A 43 6.43 -21.99 5.87
CA ARG A 43 7.52 -21.05 6.12
C ARG A 43 8.71 -21.40 5.24
N ALA A 44 9.11 -22.66 5.24
CA ALA A 44 10.22 -23.13 4.41
C ALA A 44 9.89 -23.04 2.89
N LEU A 45 8.62 -23.20 2.51
CA LEU A 45 8.15 -22.99 1.14
C LEU A 45 8.30 -21.53 0.70
N LEU A 46 7.85 -20.57 1.53
CA LEU A 46 7.94 -19.14 1.21
C LEU A 46 9.40 -18.64 1.25
N GLU A 47 10.22 -19.17 2.15
CA GLU A 47 11.66 -18.91 2.16
C GLU A 47 12.32 -19.36 0.84
N ALA A 48 11.95 -20.55 0.33
CA ALA A 48 12.46 -21.08 -0.93
C ALA A 48 12.09 -20.24 -2.17
N PHE A 49 11.14 -19.31 -2.07
CA PHE A 49 10.86 -18.37 -3.17
C PHE A 49 12.09 -17.52 -3.52
N GLY A 50 12.97 -17.23 -2.54
CA GLY A 50 14.23 -16.51 -2.77
C GLY A 50 15.12 -17.17 -3.83
N THR A 51 15.15 -18.51 -3.87
CA THR A 51 15.97 -19.31 -4.81
C THR A 51 15.18 -19.94 -5.95
N THR A 52 13.89 -19.60 -6.11
CA THR A 52 13.02 -20.19 -7.15
C THR A 52 13.13 -19.49 -8.51
N GLY A 53 13.41 -18.18 -8.54
CA GLY A 53 13.53 -17.39 -9.77
C GLY A 53 12.29 -16.52 -10.09
N PHE A 54 12.43 -15.64 -11.08
CA PHE A 54 11.38 -14.71 -11.55
C PHE A 54 10.74 -13.88 -10.41
N GLN A 55 9.41 -13.76 -10.35
CA GLN A 55 8.73 -12.99 -9.32
C GLN A 55 8.78 -13.63 -7.93
N ALA A 56 9.03 -14.94 -7.83
CA ALA A 56 9.24 -15.60 -6.53
C ALA A 56 10.49 -15.03 -5.84
N THR A 57 11.59 -14.86 -6.57
CA THR A 57 12.79 -14.20 -6.03
C THR A 57 12.52 -12.75 -5.64
N ASN A 58 11.71 -12.00 -6.41
CA ASN A 58 11.32 -10.65 -6.02
C ASN A 58 10.45 -10.64 -4.76
N PHE A 59 9.58 -11.63 -4.54
CA PHE A 59 8.86 -11.78 -3.28
C PHE A 59 9.83 -11.99 -2.10
N GLY A 60 10.80 -12.91 -2.23
CA GLY A 60 11.83 -13.11 -1.18
C GLY A 60 12.62 -11.84 -0.86
N ARG A 61 12.98 -11.06 -1.89
CA ARG A 61 13.64 -9.75 -1.73
C ARG A 61 12.72 -8.70 -1.08
N ALA A 62 11.42 -8.73 -1.37
CA ALA A 62 10.44 -7.85 -0.75
C ALA A 62 10.28 -8.15 0.75
N VAL A 63 10.26 -9.42 1.13
CA VAL A 63 10.27 -9.85 2.55
C VAL A 63 11.49 -9.28 3.27
N GLN A 64 12.69 -9.39 2.68
CA GLN A 64 13.92 -8.83 3.24
C GLN A 64 13.84 -7.30 3.40
N GLN A 65 13.38 -6.58 2.37
CA GLN A 65 13.26 -5.12 2.42
C GLN A 65 12.27 -4.65 3.49
N VAL A 66 11.11 -5.29 3.62
CA VAL A 66 10.12 -4.93 4.64
C VAL A 66 10.63 -5.28 6.04
N ASN A 67 11.29 -6.42 6.23
CA ASN A 67 11.92 -6.74 7.53
C ASN A 67 13.00 -5.73 7.90
N ALA A 68 13.81 -5.26 6.94
CA ALA A 68 14.78 -4.18 7.19
C ALA A 68 14.09 -2.86 7.59
N MET A 69 12.94 -2.51 7.00
CA MET A 69 12.14 -1.35 7.44
C MET A 69 11.66 -1.52 8.89
N ILE A 70 11.15 -2.71 9.24
CA ILE A 70 10.64 -3.02 10.58
C ILE A 70 11.77 -2.97 11.61
N GLU A 71 12.90 -3.62 11.34
CA GLU A 71 14.07 -3.60 12.22
C GLU A 71 14.55 -2.16 12.44
N LYS A 72 14.66 -1.38 11.35
CA LYS A 72 15.03 0.04 11.44
C LYS A 72 14.03 0.86 12.24
N LYS A 73 12.73 0.55 12.14
CA LYS A 73 11.67 1.21 12.90
C LYS A 73 11.77 0.98 14.41
N LEU A 74 12.14 -0.24 14.79
CA LEU A 74 12.24 -0.68 16.18
C LEU A 74 13.55 -0.23 16.86
N GLU A 75 14.51 0.32 16.12
CA GLU A 75 15.70 0.95 16.71
C GLU A 75 15.29 2.13 17.63
N PRO A 76 15.75 2.15 18.90
CA PRO A 76 15.46 3.25 19.82
C PRO A 76 15.98 4.59 19.31
N LEU A 77 15.18 5.65 19.51
CA LEU A 77 15.61 7.03 19.26
C LEU A 77 16.21 7.66 20.53
N SER A 78 17.13 8.61 20.36
CA SER A 78 17.65 9.42 21.47
C SER A 78 16.60 10.39 22.02
N GLN A 79 16.63 10.67 23.32
CA GLN A 79 15.62 11.48 24.03
C GLN A 79 15.55 12.97 23.60
N ASP A 80 16.58 13.52 22.96
CA ASP A 80 16.66 14.95 22.57
C ASP A 80 15.82 15.36 21.34
N GLU A 81 14.85 14.54 20.92
CA GLU A 81 14.09 14.72 19.67
C GLU A 81 12.70 15.37 19.86
N ASP A 82 12.50 16.09 20.98
CA ASP A 82 11.23 16.72 21.38
C ASP A 82 10.72 17.83 20.43
N GLN A 83 11.53 18.31 19.48
CA GLN A 83 11.12 19.34 18.51
C GLN A 83 10.32 18.79 17.31
N HIS A 84 10.10 17.47 17.23
CA HIS A 84 9.47 16.84 16.06
C HIS A 84 7.98 17.19 15.89
N ALA A 85 7.23 17.32 16.98
CA ALA A 85 5.79 17.57 16.95
C ALA A 85 5.45 18.96 16.37
N ASP A 86 6.25 19.98 16.71
CA ASP A 86 6.03 21.35 16.24
C ASP A 86 6.30 21.49 14.73
N LEU A 87 7.27 20.73 14.20
CA LEU A 87 7.66 20.77 12.79
C LEU A 87 6.70 20.01 11.87
N THR A 88 6.10 18.94 12.39
CA THR A 88 5.16 18.09 11.63
C THR A 88 3.69 18.46 11.84
N GLN A 89 3.38 19.24 12.88
CA GLN A 89 2.01 19.48 13.37
C GLN A 89 1.27 18.16 13.64
N SER A 90 2.01 17.09 13.94
CA SER A 90 1.49 15.75 14.19
C SER A 90 1.66 15.39 15.66
N ARG A 91 0.64 14.72 16.22
CA ARG A 91 0.69 14.13 17.56
C ARG A 91 1.41 12.78 17.59
N ARG A 92 1.83 12.28 16.43
CA ARG A 92 2.50 10.98 16.30
C ARG A 92 3.99 11.11 16.67
N PRO A 93 4.53 10.27 17.56
CA PRO A 93 5.95 10.26 17.87
C PRO A 93 6.76 9.79 16.67
N LEU A 94 7.98 10.32 16.54
CA LEU A 94 8.95 9.84 15.57
C LEU A 94 9.40 8.41 15.94
N THR A 95 9.81 7.63 14.94
CA THR A 95 10.41 6.30 15.12
C THR A 95 11.64 6.17 14.22
N GLY A 96 12.46 5.13 14.43
CA GLY A 96 13.69 4.92 13.65
C GLY A 96 13.48 4.85 12.13
N CYS A 97 12.27 4.46 11.69
CA CYS A 97 11.83 4.47 10.30
C CYS A 97 10.34 4.83 10.18
N THR A 98 10.04 5.86 9.40
CA THR A 98 8.67 6.24 9.02
C THR A 98 8.24 5.46 7.79
N ILE A 99 7.28 4.55 7.95
CA ILE A 99 6.77 3.67 6.91
C ILE A 99 5.49 4.27 6.30
N PHE A 100 5.58 4.59 5.00
CA PHE A 100 4.46 5.02 4.18
C PHE A 100 3.84 3.80 3.49
N LEU A 101 2.56 3.56 3.75
CA LEU A 101 1.77 2.51 3.10
C LEU A 101 0.76 3.13 2.12
N GLY A 102 0.91 2.81 0.83
CA GLY A 102 0.00 3.23 -0.22
C GLY A 102 -0.80 2.07 -0.78
N TYR A 103 -2.09 2.26 -1.01
CA TYR A 103 -2.95 1.24 -1.64
C TYR A 103 -4.09 1.85 -2.44
N THR A 104 -4.44 1.23 -3.56
CA THR A 104 -5.57 1.64 -4.42
C THR A 104 -6.92 1.19 -3.86
N SER A 105 -8.01 1.88 -4.23
CA SER A 105 -9.37 1.62 -3.72
C SER A 105 -9.79 0.15 -3.76
N ASN A 106 -9.53 -0.53 -4.88
CA ASN A 106 -9.92 -1.92 -5.11
C ASN A 106 -9.35 -2.90 -4.07
N LEU A 107 -8.25 -2.56 -3.40
CA LEU A 107 -7.67 -3.39 -2.34
C LEU A 107 -8.50 -3.30 -1.04
N ILE A 108 -9.15 -2.17 -0.78
CA ILE A 108 -10.14 -2.05 0.30
C ILE A 108 -11.46 -2.73 -0.09
N SER A 109 -11.85 -2.72 -1.36
CA SER A 109 -12.99 -3.52 -1.85
C SER A 109 -12.77 -5.02 -1.60
N SER A 110 -11.53 -5.49 -1.77
CA SER A 110 -11.11 -6.88 -1.54
C SER A 110 -10.97 -7.23 -0.04
N GLY A 111 -10.57 -8.47 0.25
CA GLY A 111 -10.21 -8.91 1.61
C GLY A 111 -8.82 -8.44 2.10
N ILE A 112 -8.07 -7.69 1.27
CA ILE A 112 -6.83 -7.04 1.70
C ILE A 112 -7.09 -5.92 2.70
N ARG A 113 -8.33 -5.41 2.78
CA ARG A 113 -8.79 -4.53 3.85
C ARG A 113 -8.41 -5.07 5.23
N GLU A 114 -8.67 -6.34 5.52
CA GLU A 114 -8.38 -6.93 6.82
C GLU A 114 -6.88 -6.98 7.11
N THR A 115 -6.06 -7.24 6.08
CA THR A 115 -4.60 -7.19 6.17
C THR A 115 -4.09 -5.78 6.46
N ILE A 116 -4.62 -4.76 5.78
CA ILE A 116 -4.28 -3.35 6.02
C ILE A 116 -4.73 -2.93 7.43
N ARG A 117 -5.96 -3.28 7.82
CA ARG A 117 -6.52 -2.99 9.15
C ARG A 117 -5.64 -3.57 10.24
N TYR A 118 -5.13 -4.80 10.08
CA TYR A 118 -4.18 -5.39 11.02
C TYR A 118 -2.92 -4.52 11.20
N LEU A 119 -2.27 -4.10 10.11
CA LEU A 119 -1.06 -3.26 10.19
C LEU A 119 -1.33 -1.92 10.90
N VAL A 120 -2.48 -1.31 10.61
CA VAL A 120 -2.87 -0.01 11.17
C VAL A 120 -3.27 -0.15 12.64
N GLN A 121 -4.03 -1.20 12.99
CA GLN A 121 -4.44 -1.54 14.35
C GLN A 121 -3.24 -1.73 15.28
N HIS A 122 -2.20 -2.41 14.81
CA HIS A 122 -0.98 -2.67 15.58
C HIS A 122 0.09 -1.58 15.42
N ASN A 123 -0.28 -0.42 14.88
CA ASN A 123 0.58 0.75 14.75
C ASN A 123 1.91 0.50 14.00
N MET A 124 1.89 -0.44 13.05
CA MET A 124 3.08 -0.93 12.35
C MET A 124 3.53 -0.02 11.20
N VAL A 125 2.65 0.88 10.74
CA VAL A 125 2.90 1.87 9.69
C VAL A 125 2.58 3.28 10.21
N ASP A 126 3.14 4.30 9.56
CA ASP A 126 3.10 5.68 10.07
C ASP A 126 2.25 6.63 9.24
N VAL A 127 2.11 6.37 7.95
CA VAL A 127 1.35 7.21 7.03
C VAL A 127 0.60 6.33 6.04
N LEU A 128 -0.67 6.63 5.81
CA LEU A 128 -1.47 5.99 4.76
C LEU A 128 -1.71 6.96 3.61
N VAL A 129 -1.66 6.46 2.38
CA VAL A 129 -2.16 7.19 1.21
C VAL A 129 -3.08 6.27 0.41
N THR A 130 -4.30 6.73 0.16
CA THR A 130 -5.25 6.00 -0.67
C THR A 130 -6.07 6.95 -1.53
N THR A 131 -6.93 6.40 -2.38
CA THR A 131 -7.93 7.13 -3.19
C THR A 131 -9.29 7.14 -2.46
N ALA A 132 -10.24 7.96 -2.92
CA ALA A 132 -11.55 8.11 -2.25
C ALA A 132 -12.29 6.77 -2.05
N GLY A 133 -12.34 5.92 -3.08
CA GLY A 133 -12.88 4.56 -2.97
C GLY A 133 -12.25 3.72 -1.86
N GLY A 134 -10.95 3.89 -1.60
CA GLY A 134 -10.26 3.23 -0.49
C GLY A 134 -10.78 3.69 0.87
N VAL A 135 -11.15 4.97 0.98
CA VAL A 135 -11.77 5.53 2.19
C VAL A 135 -13.20 5.02 2.37
N GLU A 136 -14.07 5.28 1.40
CA GLU A 136 -15.50 5.04 1.55
C GLU A 136 -15.84 3.55 1.67
N GLU A 137 -15.15 2.65 0.96
CA GLU A 137 -15.48 1.23 1.00
C GLU A 137 -15.15 0.57 2.35
N ASP A 138 -14.16 1.06 3.09
CA ASP A 138 -13.89 0.60 4.46
C ASP A 138 -15.03 0.98 5.41
N LEU A 139 -15.54 2.21 5.28
CA LEU A 139 -16.63 2.72 6.10
C LEU A 139 -17.94 2.00 5.75
N ILE A 140 -18.23 1.88 4.45
CA ILE A 140 -19.42 1.18 3.93
C ILE A 140 -19.44 -0.28 4.39
N LYS A 141 -18.29 -0.96 4.43
CA LYS A 141 -18.19 -2.35 4.90
C LYS A 141 -18.58 -2.53 6.37
N CYS A 142 -18.56 -1.48 7.19
CA CYS A 142 -19.10 -1.53 8.55
C CYS A 142 -20.64 -1.43 8.58
N LEU A 143 -21.28 -0.99 7.49
CA LEU A 143 -22.73 -0.81 7.37
C LEU A 143 -23.41 -1.94 6.58
N ALA A 144 -22.71 -2.49 5.58
CA ALA A 144 -23.19 -3.58 4.74
C ALA A 144 -22.02 -4.29 4.02
N PRO A 145 -22.12 -5.61 3.78
CA PRO A 145 -21.03 -6.37 3.16
C PRO A 145 -20.92 -6.16 1.64
N THR A 146 -19.75 -6.50 1.12
CA THR A 146 -19.45 -6.72 -0.30
C THR A 146 -19.45 -8.22 -0.58
N TYR A 147 -19.89 -8.64 -1.77
CA TYR A 147 -20.04 -10.05 -2.13
C TYR A 147 -19.11 -10.47 -3.26
N LEU A 148 -18.84 -11.77 -3.36
CA LEU A 148 -18.17 -12.35 -4.53
C LEU A 148 -19.15 -12.44 -5.71
N GLY A 149 -18.63 -12.20 -6.90
CA GLY A 149 -19.29 -12.38 -8.18
C GLY A 149 -18.26 -12.79 -9.23
N GLU A 150 -18.45 -12.36 -10.48
CA GLU A 150 -17.54 -12.68 -11.59
C GLU A 150 -17.27 -11.47 -12.47
N PHE A 151 -16.09 -11.40 -13.08
CA PHE A 151 -15.72 -10.35 -14.03
C PHE A 151 -16.68 -10.28 -15.24
N SER A 152 -17.23 -11.42 -15.65
CA SER A 152 -18.07 -11.62 -16.84
C SER A 152 -19.51 -11.15 -16.67
N LEU A 153 -19.98 -10.87 -15.44
CA LEU A 153 -21.36 -10.47 -15.20
C LEU A 153 -21.73 -9.20 -16.01
N ARG A 154 -22.85 -9.29 -16.74
CA ARG A 154 -23.27 -8.29 -17.72
C ARG A 154 -23.72 -7.01 -17.03
N GLY A 155 -23.09 -5.89 -17.37
CA GLY A 155 -23.37 -4.60 -16.73
C GLY A 155 -24.82 -4.13 -16.84
N LYS A 156 -25.52 -4.45 -17.94
CA LYS A 156 -26.95 -4.11 -18.11
C LYS A 156 -27.81 -4.76 -17.03
N GLU A 157 -27.69 -6.07 -16.85
CA GLU A 157 -28.47 -6.84 -15.87
C GLU A 157 -28.14 -6.41 -14.44
N LEU A 158 -26.85 -6.20 -14.13
CA LEU A 158 -26.45 -5.68 -12.82
C LEU A 158 -27.07 -4.31 -12.54
N ARG A 159 -27.07 -3.41 -13.52
CA ARG A 159 -27.65 -2.07 -13.37
C ARG A 159 -29.16 -2.11 -13.18
N GLU A 160 -29.88 -2.95 -13.93
CA GLU A 160 -31.34 -3.14 -13.78
C GLU A 160 -31.70 -3.65 -12.37
N ASN A 161 -30.79 -4.40 -11.73
CA ASN A 161 -30.96 -4.90 -10.36
C ASN A 161 -30.31 -4.02 -9.27
N GLY A 162 -29.74 -2.86 -9.63
CA GLY A 162 -29.10 -1.96 -8.66
C GLY A 162 -27.85 -2.56 -7.99
N ILE A 163 -27.06 -3.34 -8.73
CA ILE A 163 -25.82 -3.96 -8.26
C ILE A 163 -24.63 -3.34 -8.99
N ASN A 164 -23.61 -2.90 -8.25
CA ASN A 164 -22.37 -2.37 -8.83
C ASN A 164 -21.28 -3.46 -8.83
N ARG A 165 -20.48 -3.53 -9.88
CA ARG A 165 -19.40 -4.52 -10.02
C ARG A 165 -18.03 -3.87 -9.89
N ILE A 166 -17.18 -4.44 -9.04
CA ILE A 166 -15.78 -4.08 -8.87
C ILE A 166 -14.94 -5.32 -9.19
N GLY A 167 -14.48 -5.47 -10.43
CA GLY A 167 -13.81 -6.70 -10.86
C GLY A 167 -14.76 -7.92 -10.77
N ASN A 168 -14.45 -8.86 -9.88
CA ASN A 168 -15.29 -10.00 -9.50
C ASN A 168 -15.99 -9.83 -8.15
N LEU A 169 -16.17 -8.59 -7.68
CA LEU A 169 -16.89 -8.27 -6.46
C LEU A 169 -18.20 -7.52 -6.80
N LEU A 170 -19.19 -7.64 -5.92
CA LEU A 170 -20.51 -7.04 -6.07
C LEU A 170 -20.87 -6.20 -4.84
N VAL A 171 -21.27 -4.95 -5.08
CA VAL A 171 -21.71 -4.00 -4.05
C VAL A 171 -23.15 -3.57 -4.37
N PRO A 172 -24.16 -4.01 -3.60
CA PRO A 172 -25.54 -3.56 -3.77
C PRO A 172 -25.67 -2.05 -3.57
N ASN A 173 -26.52 -1.38 -4.36
CA ASN A 173 -26.76 0.07 -4.23
C ASN A 173 -27.23 0.47 -2.83
N ASN A 174 -27.98 -0.40 -2.14
CA ASN A 174 -28.43 -0.16 -0.77
C ASN A 174 -27.27 0.09 0.20
N ASN A 175 -26.05 -0.37 -0.10
CA ASN A 175 -24.87 -0.05 0.69
C ASN A 175 -24.58 1.46 0.67
N TYR A 176 -24.70 2.10 -0.50
CA TYR A 176 -24.51 3.53 -0.68
C TYR A 176 -25.68 4.36 -0.12
N CYS A 177 -26.92 3.84 -0.15
CA CYS A 177 -28.04 4.47 0.54
C CYS A 177 -27.81 4.52 2.07
N LYS A 178 -27.36 3.41 2.67
CA LYS A 178 -26.97 3.40 4.10
C LYS A 178 -25.81 4.34 4.39
N PHE A 179 -24.89 4.48 3.45
CA PHE A 179 -23.77 5.40 3.59
C PHE A 179 -24.22 6.86 3.57
N GLU A 180 -25.16 7.21 2.69
CA GLU A 180 -25.81 8.54 2.69
C GLU A 180 -26.45 8.84 4.06
N ASP A 181 -27.30 7.92 4.55
CA ASP A 181 -28.00 8.07 5.82
C ASP A 181 -27.03 8.29 7.00
N TRP A 182 -25.89 7.58 6.99
CA TRP A 182 -24.86 7.69 8.02
C TRP A 182 -24.03 8.99 7.89
N LEU A 183 -23.68 9.39 6.67
CA LEU A 183 -22.72 10.46 6.41
C LEU A 183 -23.34 11.86 6.49
N MET A 184 -24.58 12.04 6.04
CA MET A 184 -25.22 13.36 5.95
C MET A 184 -25.21 14.14 7.28
N PRO A 185 -25.57 13.56 8.44
CA PRO A 185 -25.50 14.26 9.72
C PRO A 185 -24.07 14.67 10.13
N ILE A 186 -23.06 13.88 9.71
CA ILE A 186 -21.65 14.19 9.99
C ILE A 186 -21.22 15.41 9.15
N LEU A 187 -21.63 15.47 7.89
CA LEU A 187 -21.34 16.62 7.02
C LEU A 187 -22.00 17.91 7.55
N ASP A 188 -23.22 17.84 8.09
CA ASP A 188 -23.86 18.98 8.75
C ASP A 188 -23.02 19.52 9.90
N GLN A 189 -22.52 18.61 10.74
CA GLN A 189 -21.67 18.97 11.88
C GLN A 189 -20.31 19.52 11.42
N MET A 190 -19.73 18.98 10.34
CA MET A 190 -18.48 19.50 9.76
C MET A 190 -18.64 20.92 9.22
N VAL A 191 -19.76 21.23 8.56
CA VAL A 191 -20.04 22.60 8.08
C VAL A 191 -20.26 23.56 9.24
N LEU A 192 -20.95 23.12 10.29
CA LEU A 192 -21.13 23.90 11.51
C LEU A 192 -19.76 24.24 12.14
N GLU A 193 -18.93 23.24 12.40
CA GLU A 193 -17.57 23.40 12.95
C GLU A 193 -16.69 24.32 12.10
N GLN A 194 -16.79 24.21 10.77
CA GLN A 194 -16.08 25.10 9.85
C GLN A 194 -16.50 26.57 10.05
N ASN A 195 -17.80 26.81 10.15
CA ASN A 195 -18.37 28.16 10.18
C ASN A 195 -18.30 28.82 11.56
N THR A 196 -18.38 28.04 12.65
CA THR A 196 -18.46 28.58 14.02
C THR A 196 -17.19 28.40 14.84
N GLU A 197 -16.38 27.38 14.55
CA GLU A 197 -15.16 27.05 15.29
C GLU A 197 -13.89 27.34 14.48
N GLY A 198 -14.03 27.65 13.18
CA GLY A 198 -12.92 27.97 12.30
C GLY A 198 -12.13 26.74 11.85
N VAL A 199 -12.72 25.54 11.91
CA VAL A 199 -12.09 24.31 11.45
C VAL A 199 -11.83 24.40 9.94
N LYS A 200 -10.57 24.27 9.52
CA LYS A 200 -10.19 24.18 8.11
C LYS A 200 -10.08 22.71 7.74
N TRP A 201 -11.09 22.19 7.05
CA TRP A 201 -11.09 20.78 6.65
C TRP A 201 -10.11 20.52 5.52
N THR A 202 -9.44 19.38 5.64
CA THR A 202 -8.59 18.77 4.62
C THR A 202 -9.04 17.32 4.46
N PRO A 203 -8.67 16.62 3.38
CA PRO A 203 -8.95 15.20 3.25
C PRO A 203 -8.55 14.37 4.47
N SER A 204 -7.33 14.57 5.01
CA SER A 204 -6.85 13.80 6.16
C SER A 204 -7.64 14.06 7.45
N LYS A 205 -8.02 15.32 7.71
CA LYS A 205 -8.87 15.69 8.87
C LYS A 205 -10.26 15.09 8.74
N MET A 206 -10.86 15.13 7.54
CA MET A 206 -12.15 14.51 7.27
C MET A 206 -12.07 12.99 7.48
N ILE A 207 -11.06 12.31 6.94
CA ILE A 207 -10.91 10.86 7.09
C ILE A 207 -10.74 10.47 8.57
N ALA A 208 -9.95 11.22 9.34
CA ALA A 208 -9.80 11.00 10.77
C ALA A 208 -11.14 11.18 11.52
N ARG A 209 -11.93 12.20 11.15
CA ARG A 209 -13.28 12.40 11.66
C ARG A 209 -14.19 11.21 11.35
N LEU A 210 -14.22 10.75 10.10
CA LEU A 210 -15.05 9.61 9.69
C LEU A 210 -14.64 8.31 10.38
N GLY A 211 -13.34 8.08 10.56
CA GLY A 211 -12.83 6.95 11.35
C GLY A 211 -13.28 6.99 12.82
N LYS A 212 -13.40 8.19 13.40
CA LYS A 212 -13.91 8.37 14.76
C LYS A 212 -15.42 8.09 14.82
N GLU A 213 -16.18 8.59 13.85
CA GLU A 213 -17.64 8.46 13.79
C GLU A 213 -18.10 7.03 13.48
N ILE A 214 -17.37 6.28 12.64
CA ILE A 214 -17.76 4.89 12.32
C ILE A 214 -17.60 3.97 13.53
N ASN A 215 -16.69 4.32 14.45
CA ASN A 215 -16.48 3.69 15.76
C ASN A 215 -16.53 2.15 15.75
N SER A 216 -15.94 1.55 14.72
CA SER A 216 -15.94 0.10 14.52
C SER A 216 -14.51 -0.43 14.49
N PRO A 217 -14.17 -1.45 15.32
CA PRO A 217 -12.84 -2.07 15.31
C PRO A 217 -12.55 -2.84 14.01
N GLU A 218 -13.54 -3.00 13.13
CA GLU A 218 -13.34 -3.59 11.80
C GLU A 218 -12.82 -2.58 10.77
N SER A 219 -12.93 -1.27 11.05
CA SER A 219 -12.51 -0.20 10.14
C SER A 219 -11.01 0.08 10.22
N VAL A 220 -10.36 0.18 9.07
CA VAL A 220 -8.99 0.72 8.94
C VAL A 220 -8.91 2.12 9.55
N TYR A 221 -9.88 2.98 9.23
CA TYR A 221 -9.84 4.40 9.59
C TYR A 221 -10.18 4.66 11.05
N TYR A 222 -10.97 3.80 11.68
CA TYR A 222 -11.11 3.77 13.13
C TYR A 222 -9.76 3.58 13.83
N TRP A 223 -8.97 2.60 13.39
CA TRP A 223 -7.65 2.37 13.96
C TRP A 223 -6.66 3.46 13.58
N ALA A 224 -6.73 3.99 12.35
CA ALA A 224 -5.85 5.07 11.91
C ALA A 224 -5.99 6.30 12.81
N GLN A 225 -7.21 6.77 13.07
CA GLN A 225 -7.41 7.93 13.95
C GLN A 225 -7.03 7.64 15.42
N LYS A 226 -7.28 6.41 15.89
CA LYS A 226 -6.97 5.97 17.26
C LYS A 226 -5.47 5.92 17.53
N ASN A 227 -4.69 5.51 16.51
CA ASN A 227 -3.23 5.43 16.57
C ASN A 227 -2.53 6.66 15.99
N HIS A 228 -3.28 7.73 15.69
CA HIS A 228 -2.77 8.97 15.11
C HIS A 228 -1.95 8.75 13.82
N ILE A 229 -2.40 7.82 12.97
CA ILE A 229 -1.85 7.55 11.64
C ILE A 229 -2.63 8.42 10.63
N PRO A 230 -2.02 9.47 10.03
CA PRO A 230 -2.69 10.28 9.03
C PRO A 230 -2.96 9.49 7.76
N VAL A 231 -4.11 9.81 7.13
CA VAL A 231 -4.51 9.22 5.84
C VAL A 231 -4.66 10.35 4.83
N PHE A 232 -3.82 10.36 3.80
CA PHE A 232 -3.89 11.37 2.75
C PHE A 232 -4.64 10.81 1.54
N SER A 233 -5.55 11.62 0.99
CA SER A 233 -6.29 11.33 -0.25
C SER A 233 -6.56 12.64 -0.97
N PRO A 234 -5.61 13.15 -1.79
CA PRO A 234 -5.72 14.48 -2.39
C PRO A 234 -6.89 14.62 -3.38
N ALA A 235 -7.44 13.50 -3.86
CA ALA A 235 -8.64 13.44 -4.69
C ALA A 235 -9.79 12.75 -3.94
N LEU A 236 -10.09 13.17 -2.70
CA LEU A 236 -11.14 12.59 -1.85
C LEU A 236 -12.56 12.71 -2.44
N THR A 237 -12.74 13.61 -3.41
CA THR A 237 -14.02 13.83 -4.11
C THR A 237 -14.29 12.85 -5.25
N ASP A 238 -13.37 11.95 -5.59
CA ASP A 238 -13.49 11.01 -6.72
C ASP A 238 -14.12 9.66 -6.29
N GLY A 239 -15.38 9.69 -5.83
CA GLY A 239 -16.09 8.52 -5.33
C GLY A 239 -17.46 8.84 -4.73
N SER A 240 -18.09 7.84 -4.11
CA SER A 240 -19.38 8.01 -3.42
C SER A 240 -19.31 9.07 -2.32
N LEU A 241 -18.19 9.22 -1.63
CA LEU A 241 -17.98 10.30 -0.67
C LEU A 241 -18.12 11.69 -1.34
N GLY A 242 -17.60 11.83 -2.57
CA GLY A 242 -17.79 13.01 -3.39
C GLY A 242 -19.24 13.25 -3.78
N ASP A 243 -19.97 12.19 -4.17
CA ASP A 243 -21.41 12.27 -4.47
C ASP A 243 -22.19 12.80 -3.25
N MET A 244 -21.89 12.28 -2.05
CA MET A 244 -22.56 12.73 -0.83
C MET A 244 -22.23 14.17 -0.47
N ILE A 245 -20.97 14.60 -0.60
CA ILE A 245 -20.57 16.00 -0.42
C ILE A 245 -21.30 16.90 -1.44
N PHE A 246 -21.40 16.45 -2.68
CA PHE A 246 -22.10 17.18 -3.74
C PHE A 246 -23.59 17.36 -3.39
N PHE A 247 -24.32 16.29 -3.07
CA PHE A 247 -25.74 16.39 -2.69
C PHE A 247 -25.95 17.20 -1.41
N HIS A 248 -25.06 17.05 -0.43
CA HIS A 248 -25.08 17.81 0.81
C HIS A 248 -24.95 19.31 0.56
N SER A 249 -24.06 19.71 -0.36
CA SER A 249 -23.79 21.13 -0.64
C SER A 249 -24.99 21.94 -1.13
N TYR A 250 -26.01 21.30 -1.73
CA TYR A 250 -27.25 21.97 -2.12
C TYR A 250 -28.21 22.18 -0.93
N LYS A 251 -28.10 21.34 0.11
CA LYS A 251 -28.92 21.41 1.32
C LYS A 251 -28.28 22.33 2.38
N ASN A 252 -26.96 22.20 2.55
CA ASN A 252 -26.17 22.93 3.53
C ASN A 252 -24.84 23.36 2.89
N PRO A 253 -24.83 24.48 2.15
CA PRO A 253 -23.68 24.90 1.35
C PRO A 253 -22.50 25.35 2.21
N GLY A 254 -21.29 25.15 1.68
CA GLY A 254 -20.09 25.83 2.15
C GLY A 254 -18.95 24.94 2.62
N LEU A 255 -19.08 23.61 2.68
CA LEU A 255 -17.97 22.73 3.04
C LEU A 255 -16.79 22.90 2.07
N VAL A 256 -15.58 23.12 2.60
CA VAL A 256 -14.34 23.24 1.82
C VAL A 256 -13.35 22.18 2.27
N LEU A 257 -12.74 21.48 1.31
CA LEU A 257 -11.62 20.56 1.56
C LEU A 257 -10.34 21.14 0.93
N ASP A 258 -9.46 21.70 1.74
CA ASP A 258 -8.15 22.18 1.29
C ASP A 258 -7.16 21.02 1.16
N ILE A 259 -6.49 20.95 0.01
CA ILE A 259 -5.44 19.97 -0.28
C ILE A 259 -4.03 20.50 -0.02
N VAL A 260 -3.86 21.82 0.11
CA VAL A 260 -2.54 22.44 0.28
C VAL A 260 -2.00 22.19 1.68
N GLU A 261 -2.83 22.33 2.71
CA GLU A 261 -2.44 21.95 4.07
C GLU A 261 -2.07 20.46 4.17
N ASP A 262 -2.84 19.56 3.55
CA ASP A 262 -2.51 18.13 3.50
C ASP A 262 -1.18 17.83 2.77
N LEU A 263 -0.88 18.57 1.70
CA LEU A 263 0.41 18.47 1.01
C LEU A 263 1.57 18.89 1.93
N ARG A 264 1.38 19.91 2.77
CA ARG A 264 2.38 20.30 3.77
C ARG A 264 2.59 19.16 4.77
N LEU A 265 1.51 18.61 5.30
CA LEU A 265 1.55 17.53 6.30
C LEU A 265 2.30 16.30 5.77
N ILE A 266 1.98 15.79 4.57
CA ILE A 266 2.67 14.60 4.05
C ILE A 266 4.15 14.87 3.74
N ASN A 267 4.49 16.06 3.23
CA ASN A 267 5.87 16.41 2.92
C ASN A 267 6.70 16.58 4.19
N THR A 268 6.17 17.21 5.24
CA THR A 268 6.89 17.37 6.51
C THR A 268 7.09 16.03 7.22
N GLN A 269 6.13 15.09 7.13
CA GLN A 269 6.33 13.71 7.59
C GLN A 269 7.55 13.06 6.93
N ALA A 270 7.81 13.29 5.65
CA ALA A 270 8.99 12.76 4.97
C ALA A 270 10.27 13.53 5.32
N ILE A 271 10.24 14.87 5.27
CA ILE A 271 11.40 15.74 5.52
C ILE A 271 12.00 15.47 6.91
N PHE A 272 11.17 15.35 7.93
CA PHE A 272 11.61 15.22 9.32
C PHE A 272 11.77 13.76 9.78
N ALA A 273 11.61 12.78 8.88
CA ALA A 273 11.85 11.38 9.19
C ALA A 273 13.34 11.02 9.17
N LYS A 274 13.81 10.29 10.18
CA LYS A 274 15.18 9.74 10.25
C LYS A 274 15.49 8.82 9.08
N CYS A 275 14.55 7.92 8.82
CA CYS A 275 14.57 6.97 7.71
C CYS A 275 13.15 6.84 7.17
N THR A 276 13.00 6.56 5.88
CA THR A 276 11.68 6.27 5.31
C THR A 276 11.68 4.96 4.52
N GLY A 277 10.58 4.22 4.68
CA GLY A 277 10.26 3.04 3.89
C GLY A 277 8.95 3.25 3.13
N MET A 278 8.90 2.84 1.87
CA MET A 278 7.67 2.87 1.07
C MET A 278 7.18 1.45 0.78
N ILE A 279 5.95 1.15 1.14
CA ILE A 279 5.23 -0.06 0.73
C ILE A 279 4.04 0.38 -0.11
N ILE A 280 4.07 0.11 -1.41
CA ILE A 280 3.07 0.65 -2.36
C ILE A 280 2.39 -0.51 -3.09
N LEU A 281 1.09 -0.65 -2.86
CA LEU A 281 0.22 -1.65 -3.46
C LEU A 281 -0.62 -0.99 -4.57
N GLY A 282 -0.28 -1.25 -5.83
CA GLY A 282 -0.88 -0.60 -6.99
C GLY A 282 -0.06 0.58 -7.53
N GLY A 283 -0.73 1.54 -8.15
CA GLY A 283 -0.13 2.67 -8.89
C GLY A 283 -0.90 3.98 -8.71
N GLY A 284 -0.89 4.85 -9.72
CA GLY A 284 -1.67 6.09 -9.71
C GLY A 284 -1.27 7.12 -8.65
N VAL A 285 -2.26 7.88 -8.18
CA VAL A 285 -2.05 8.99 -7.21
C VAL A 285 -1.36 8.50 -5.94
N VAL A 286 -1.71 7.31 -5.43
CA VAL A 286 -1.15 6.80 -4.18
C VAL A 286 0.35 6.55 -4.30
N LYS A 287 0.78 5.96 -5.42
CA LYS A 287 2.20 5.73 -5.71
C LYS A 287 2.95 7.04 -5.84
N HIS A 288 2.44 7.92 -6.70
CA HIS A 288 3.14 9.16 -7.02
C HIS A 288 3.22 10.09 -5.80
N HIS A 289 2.16 10.22 -5.01
CA HIS A 289 2.10 11.15 -3.89
C HIS A 289 3.07 10.75 -2.75
N ILE A 290 3.16 9.45 -2.41
CA ILE A 290 4.16 8.95 -1.45
C ILE A 290 5.58 9.19 -1.96
N ALA A 291 5.86 8.81 -3.21
CA ALA A 291 7.19 8.95 -3.78
C ALA A 291 7.62 10.42 -3.89
N ASN A 292 6.68 11.32 -4.21
CA ASN A 292 6.92 12.76 -4.29
C ASN A 292 7.14 13.40 -2.91
N ALA A 293 6.49 12.91 -1.85
CA ALA A 293 6.83 13.34 -0.49
C ALA A 293 8.27 12.94 -0.13
N ASN A 294 8.69 11.73 -0.51
CA ASN A 294 10.05 11.23 -0.27
C ASN A 294 11.13 11.92 -1.13
N LEU A 295 10.77 12.54 -2.26
CA LEU A 295 11.68 13.44 -2.97
C LEU A 295 12.17 14.59 -2.09
N MET A 296 11.32 15.11 -1.21
CA MET A 296 11.64 16.27 -0.36
C MET A 296 12.76 15.99 0.65
N ARG A 297 13.11 14.72 0.87
CA ARG A 297 14.25 14.28 1.71
C ARG A 297 15.38 13.62 0.89
N ASN A 298 15.38 13.85 -0.42
CA ASN A 298 16.30 13.25 -1.39
C ASN A 298 16.21 11.71 -1.46
N GLY A 299 14.98 11.19 -1.33
CA GLY A 299 14.62 9.81 -1.62
C GLY A 299 14.35 8.94 -0.40
N ALA A 300 13.54 7.90 -0.60
CA ALA A 300 13.31 6.87 0.40
C ALA A 300 14.51 5.92 0.56
N ASN A 301 14.72 5.42 1.77
CA ASN A 301 15.79 4.47 2.10
C ASN A 301 15.42 3.04 1.65
N TYR A 302 14.14 2.67 1.78
CA TYR A 302 13.62 1.37 1.39
C TYR A 302 12.38 1.55 0.52
N ALA A 303 12.17 0.68 -0.46
CA ALA A 303 10.98 0.70 -1.29
C ALA A 303 10.58 -0.68 -1.80
N VAL A 304 9.32 -1.04 -1.59
CA VAL A 304 8.68 -2.25 -2.12
C VAL A 304 7.41 -1.87 -2.86
N TYR A 305 7.36 -2.18 -4.16
CA TYR A 305 6.19 -2.02 -5.00
C TYR A 305 5.57 -3.37 -5.31
N ILE A 306 4.24 -3.47 -5.20
CA ILE A 306 3.46 -4.64 -5.63
C ILE A 306 2.37 -4.13 -6.56
N ASN A 307 2.53 -4.32 -7.87
CA ASN A 307 1.53 -3.90 -8.84
C ASN A 307 1.63 -4.69 -10.14
N THR A 308 0.59 -4.58 -10.97
CA THR A 308 0.46 -5.29 -12.24
C THR A 308 0.85 -4.44 -13.47
N ALA A 309 1.15 -3.16 -13.25
CA ALA A 309 1.41 -2.20 -14.32
C ALA A 309 2.80 -2.40 -14.96
N GLN A 310 2.88 -2.08 -16.25
CA GLN A 310 4.04 -2.37 -17.13
C GLN A 310 4.65 -1.08 -17.66
N GLU A 311 5.96 -1.09 -17.92
CA GLU A 311 6.69 0.15 -18.27
C GLU A 311 6.48 0.65 -19.71
N PHE A 312 6.00 -0.20 -20.62
CA PHE A 312 6.04 0.08 -22.07
C PHE A 312 5.17 1.28 -22.51
N ASP A 313 4.18 1.67 -21.70
CA ASP A 313 3.25 2.76 -22.00
C ASP A 313 3.69 4.13 -21.43
N GLY A 314 4.83 4.18 -20.72
CA GLY A 314 5.35 5.39 -20.11
C GLY A 314 4.56 5.89 -18.90
N SER A 315 3.68 5.07 -18.32
CA SER A 315 2.91 5.44 -17.14
C SER A 315 3.75 5.43 -15.85
N ASP A 316 3.55 6.41 -14.97
CA ASP A 316 4.16 6.38 -13.61
C ASP A 316 3.74 5.11 -12.86
N SER A 317 2.51 4.63 -13.05
CA SER A 317 2.04 3.36 -12.47
C SER A 317 2.93 2.17 -12.86
N GLY A 318 3.31 2.10 -14.13
CA GLY A 318 4.11 1.02 -14.73
C GLY A 318 5.61 1.14 -14.50
N ALA A 319 6.11 2.34 -14.20
CA ALA A 319 7.52 2.64 -13.99
C ALA A 319 8.20 1.67 -13.01
N ARG A 320 9.42 1.25 -13.37
CA ARG A 320 10.29 0.49 -12.46
C ARG A 320 10.80 1.40 -11.33
N PRO A 321 11.16 0.85 -10.15
CA PRO A 321 11.73 1.67 -9.07
C PRO A 321 12.99 2.45 -9.49
N ASP A 322 13.77 1.91 -10.42
CA ASP A 322 14.96 2.57 -10.97
C ASP A 322 14.64 3.91 -11.66
N GLU A 323 13.46 4.05 -12.27
CA GLU A 323 13.02 5.35 -12.80
C GLU A 323 12.85 6.37 -11.66
N ALA A 324 12.28 5.97 -10.52
CA ALA A 324 12.12 6.82 -9.35
C ALA A 324 13.46 7.21 -8.70
N VAL A 325 14.52 6.42 -8.89
CA VAL A 325 15.90 6.81 -8.50
C VAL A 325 16.38 8.00 -9.34
N SER A 326 16.08 8.03 -10.65
CA SER A 326 16.49 9.14 -11.52
C SER A 326 15.91 10.50 -11.10
N TRP A 327 14.73 10.49 -10.46
CA TRP A 327 14.08 11.68 -9.91
C TRP A 327 14.56 12.06 -8.50
N GLY A 328 15.30 11.19 -7.81
CA GLY A 328 15.60 11.36 -6.38
C GLY A 328 14.42 11.03 -5.45
N LYS A 329 13.38 10.34 -5.95
CA LYS A 329 12.25 9.84 -5.13
C LYS A 329 12.64 8.59 -4.33
N ILE A 330 13.61 7.82 -4.83
CA ILE A 330 14.31 6.72 -4.16
C ILE A 330 15.80 7.05 -4.14
N ARG A 331 16.50 6.72 -3.05
CA ARG A 331 17.94 6.99 -2.94
C ARG A 331 18.75 6.08 -3.86
N MET A 332 19.92 6.57 -4.30
CA MET A 332 20.87 5.81 -5.12
C MET A 332 21.47 4.59 -4.41
N ASP A 333 21.53 4.62 -3.07
CA ASP A 333 22.03 3.53 -2.23
C ASP A 333 20.94 2.54 -1.78
N ALA A 334 19.68 2.77 -2.17
CA ALA A 334 18.58 1.88 -1.86
C ALA A 334 18.62 0.61 -2.73
N GLN A 335 18.00 -0.46 -2.24
CA GLN A 335 17.80 -1.71 -2.99
C GLN A 335 16.32 -1.96 -3.25
N PRO A 336 15.65 -1.12 -4.06
CA PRO A 336 14.21 -1.19 -4.22
C PRO A 336 13.76 -2.46 -4.94
N VAL A 337 12.58 -2.95 -4.59
CA VAL A 337 12.02 -4.20 -5.13
C VAL A 337 10.64 -3.92 -5.73
N LYS A 338 10.37 -4.51 -6.90
CA LYS A 338 9.03 -4.55 -7.51
C LYS A 338 8.62 -6.00 -7.73
N VAL A 339 7.48 -6.39 -7.17
CA VAL A 339 6.81 -7.67 -7.42
C VAL A 339 5.68 -7.43 -8.42
N TYR A 340 5.79 -8.03 -9.60
CA TYR A 340 4.76 -7.94 -10.64
C TYR A 340 3.67 -8.98 -10.39
N ALA A 341 2.71 -8.65 -9.54
CA ALA A 341 1.62 -9.54 -9.14
C ALA A 341 0.38 -8.77 -8.71
N ASP A 342 -0.76 -9.46 -8.66
CA ASP A 342 -1.95 -8.98 -7.95
C ASP A 342 -1.67 -8.99 -6.44
N ALA A 343 -1.82 -7.85 -5.78
CA ALA A 343 -1.55 -7.72 -4.35
C ALA A 343 -2.47 -8.59 -3.47
N SER A 344 -3.66 -8.97 -3.97
CA SER A 344 -4.55 -9.89 -3.27
C SER A 344 -3.92 -11.27 -3.01
N LEU A 345 -3.01 -11.70 -3.88
CA LEU A 345 -2.29 -12.97 -3.74
C LEU A 345 -1.07 -12.86 -2.83
N VAL A 346 -0.27 -11.80 -3.02
CA VAL A 346 1.07 -11.73 -2.42
C VAL A 346 1.15 -10.92 -1.13
N PHE A 347 0.27 -9.93 -0.93
CA PHE A 347 0.37 -9.06 0.25
C PHE A 347 0.05 -9.78 1.57
N PRO A 348 -0.95 -10.68 1.66
CA PRO A 348 -1.15 -11.48 2.87
C PRO A 348 0.06 -12.35 3.22
N LEU A 349 0.70 -12.95 2.22
CA LEU A 349 1.91 -13.75 2.40
C LEU A 349 3.10 -12.88 2.84
N LEU A 350 3.24 -11.68 2.27
CA LEU A 350 4.27 -10.74 2.68
C LEU A 350 4.09 -10.34 4.15
N VAL A 351 2.87 -10.03 4.58
CA VAL A 351 2.57 -9.72 5.99
C VAL A 351 2.84 -10.92 6.90
N ALA A 352 2.52 -12.14 6.46
CA ALA A 352 2.79 -13.37 7.20
C ALA A 352 4.30 -13.57 7.49
N GLU A 353 5.17 -13.24 6.53
CA GLU A 353 6.64 -13.39 6.66
C GLU A 353 7.36 -12.14 7.21
N THR A 354 6.62 -11.07 7.54
CA THR A 354 7.19 -9.80 7.99
C THR A 354 6.52 -9.29 9.26
N PHE A 355 5.56 -8.38 9.13
CA PHE A 355 4.87 -7.71 10.22
C PHE A 355 4.24 -8.68 11.23
N ALA A 356 3.63 -9.78 10.76
CA ALA A 356 3.02 -10.77 11.65
C ALA A 356 4.06 -11.52 12.51
N GLN A 357 5.30 -11.66 12.05
CA GLN A 357 6.40 -12.28 12.81
C GLN A 357 6.96 -11.37 13.92
N LYS A 358 6.61 -10.08 13.91
CA LYS A 358 7.17 -9.06 14.80
C LYS A 358 6.12 -8.39 15.70
N VAL A 359 4.90 -8.93 15.76
CA VAL A 359 3.79 -8.32 16.52
C VAL A 359 4.14 -8.09 17.98
N ASP A 360 4.86 -9.01 18.62
CA ASP A 360 5.26 -8.89 20.02
C ASP A 360 6.18 -7.67 20.25
N ALA A 361 6.99 -7.28 19.27
CA ALA A 361 7.84 -6.09 19.34
C ALA A 361 7.06 -4.77 19.12
N PHE A 362 5.84 -4.84 18.58
CA PHE A 362 4.95 -3.69 18.38
C PHE A 362 3.89 -3.55 19.48
N MET A 363 3.71 -4.57 20.32
CA MET A 363 2.87 -4.45 21.50
C MET A 363 3.72 -3.86 22.64
N PRO A 364 3.32 -2.73 23.24
CA PRO A 364 3.95 -2.30 24.48
C PRO A 364 3.75 -3.42 25.51
N GLU A 365 4.81 -3.74 26.27
CA GLU A 365 4.68 -4.65 27.42
C GLU A 365 3.46 -4.22 28.23
N LYS A 366 2.52 -5.15 28.45
CA LYS A 366 1.49 -4.94 29.47
C LYS A 366 2.26 -4.76 30.76
N ASN A 367 2.41 -3.52 31.21
CA ASN A 367 2.65 -3.27 32.63
C ASN A 367 1.44 -3.89 33.34
N GLU A 368 1.65 -5.08 33.90
CA GLU A 368 0.77 -5.64 34.91
C GLU A 368 0.85 -4.71 36.11
N ASP A 369 -0.14 -3.81 36.22
CA ASP A 369 -0.48 -3.11 37.46
C ASP A 369 -1.18 -4.07 38.43
#